data_AF-A0A6J6TK80-F1
#
_entry.id   AF-A0A6J6TK80-F1
#
_cell.length_a   1.000
_cell.length_b   1.000
_cell.length_c   1.000
_cell.angle_alpha   90.00
_cell.angle_beta   90.00
_cell.angle_gamma   90.00
#
_symmetry.space_group_name_H-M   'P 1'
#
loop_
_entity.id
_entity.type
_entity.pdbx_description
1 polymer ?
#
loop_
_entity_poly.entity_id
_entity_poly.type
_entity_poly.pdbx_seq_one_letter_code
_entity_poly.pdbx_strand_id
1 'polypeptide(L)'
;MAAALVVGVGLAPGPAGFPGGPSTAYAAEARLPGELSTTQVERRTVLVPVPDGVVLRRLVGTVGVAAVEPGVPTPTGAGRLQVLVGDRVAATLPAQPRQVLRTVVRRSDLDRAGRLPVTLQWAGGCAPPGVAATLTDLRLLHGGAERPPSTERDFLGYAVSRVDVVVPGSARDDLLEAGLQVVALLSRRYGEDVPVAMATADAVLPRVGAGQRVVRLEPGGSLSRGIEQRFGLWTLALRGPGPELVEVVRAAVREPGAARGPGGGAGGGSRTLDELGAPAATLAGWGTTVLEVPLPRDLLDGPGADLDVRLVGSRTAVAGGATARVDVRVDGTLLASRDLAADGDSTLDLPVRVPADRVGPGSTLEISLTAAPAGGCAEAASTLPVSVELDGARSTVTPVAPDEPDATPRAGLDRFPAALNGRLPVAVATDGRSRVTETLRAARLVAALQRLAGLPLAVELVDADDLLADDRPGLLVGADGQDTLAVQAPVALEAGGGLDALPLDEPFAALQAVRHRDRDLLLLGAWAPREAQADAGPLVDRLLDQVNDRGAAAWTGGALVLPGSGEPITTDPAPPSDPTSEPERENAYAPYLVAAAVVLGLLLVTQVVAMVRRERRRRASAEPSTGKAG
;
A
#
# COMPACT_ATOMS: atom_id res chain seq x y z
N MET A 1 -95.17 3.29 -29.07
CA MET A 1 -95.32 4.45 -28.16
C MET A 1 -94.41 4.18 -26.97
N ALA A 2 -93.15 4.65 -26.94
CA ALA A 2 -92.64 6.02 -26.86
C ALA A 2 -92.50 6.52 -25.41
N ALA A 3 -91.25 6.90 -25.07
CA ALA A 3 -90.75 7.87 -24.06
C ALA A 3 -89.82 7.20 -23.01
N ALA A 4 -88.49 7.26 -23.18
CA ALA A 4 -87.55 8.37 -22.98
C ALA A 4 -87.02 8.45 -21.53
N LEU A 5 -85.76 8.07 -21.33
CA LEU A 5 -84.93 8.53 -20.21
C LEU A 5 -83.52 8.82 -20.72
N VAL A 6 -83.07 10.04 -20.45
CA VAL A 6 -81.78 10.64 -20.82
C VAL A 6 -80.70 10.10 -19.88
N VAL A 7 -79.60 9.56 -20.44
CA VAL A 7 -78.36 9.25 -19.70
C VAL A 7 -77.27 10.20 -20.18
N GLY A 8 -76.79 11.05 -19.28
CA GLY A 8 -75.65 11.93 -19.51
C GLY A 8 -74.33 11.16 -19.44
N VAL A 9 -73.53 11.28 -20.50
CA VAL A 9 -72.16 10.77 -20.57
C VAL A 9 -71.21 11.87 -20.10
N GLY A 10 -70.59 11.67 -18.94
CA GLY A 10 -69.46 12.47 -18.47
C GLY A 10 -68.16 11.90 -19.01
N LEU A 11 -67.53 12.62 -19.94
CA LEU A 11 -66.16 12.36 -20.41
C LEU A 11 -65.17 12.98 -19.41
N ALA A 12 -64.45 12.14 -18.67
CA ALA A 12 -63.25 12.54 -17.94
C ALA A 12 -62.01 12.23 -18.82
N PRO A 13 -61.09 13.19 -19.05
CA PRO A 13 -59.84 12.93 -19.76
C PRO A 13 -58.88 12.15 -18.84
N GLY A 14 -58.60 10.89 -19.20
CA GLY A 14 -57.54 10.11 -18.57
C GLY A 14 -56.16 10.65 -18.96
N PRO A 15 -55.18 10.69 -18.04
CA PRO A 15 -53.80 11.03 -18.40
C PRO A 15 -53.24 9.95 -19.31
N ALA A 16 -52.83 10.34 -20.52
CA ALA A 16 -52.08 9.52 -21.44
C ALA A 16 -50.73 9.14 -20.78
N GLY A 17 -50.65 7.91 -20.28
CA GLY A 17 -49.38 7.29 -19.91
C GLY A 17 -48.58 7.06 -21.18
N PHE A 18 -47.55 7.88 -21.40
CA PHE A 18 -46.51 7.57 -22.37
C PHE A 18 -45.68 6.39 -21.82
N PRO A 19 -45.56 5.26 -22.55
CA PRO A 19 -44.54 4.28 -22.23
C PRO A 19 -43.18 4.93 -22.52
N GLY A 20 -42.51 5.38 -21.45
CA GLY A 20 -41.10 5.74 -21.50
C GLY A 20 -40.29 4.51 -21.86
N GLY A 21 -40.05 4.29 -23.15
CA GLY A 21 -39.06 3.34 -23.61
C GLY A 21 -37.70 3.70 -23.00
N PRO A 22 -36.84 2.70 -22.71
CA PRO A 22 -35.51 2.97 -22.16
C PRO A 22 -34.78 3.93 -23.09
N SER A 23 -34.32 5.04 -22.53
CA SER A 23 -33.54 6.07 -23.22
C SER A 23 -32.42 5.42 -24.02
N THR A 24 -32.22 5.92 -25.24
CA THR A 24 -31.15 5.55 -26.17
C THR A 24 -29.83 5.27 -25.44
N ALA A 25 -29.29 4.09 -25.71
CA ALA A 25 -28.07 3.53 -25.11
C ALA A 25 -26.86 4.46 -25.31
N TYR A 26 -26.64 5.36 -24.35
CA TYR A 26 -25.33 5.98 -24.16
C TYR A 26 -24.33 4.87 -23.90
N ALA A 27 -23.27 4.81 -24.71
CA ALA A 27 -22.14 3.95 -24.41
C ALA A 27 -21.55 4.45 -23.08
N ALA A 28 -21.55 3.60 -22.07
CA ALA A 28 -20.86 3.88 -20.84
C ALA A 28 -19.34 3.84 -21.11
N GLU A 29 -18.62 4.76 -20.48
CA GLU A 29 -17.18 4.88 -20.61
C GLU A 29 -16.55 4.47 -19.27
N ALA A 30 -15.74 3.41 -19.30
CA ALA A 30 -14.87 3.07 -18.19
C ALA A 30 -13.49 3.67 -18.47
N ARG A 31 -13.05 4.61 -17.62
CA ARG A 31 -11.64 5.03 -17.62
C ARG A 31 -10.82 3.91 -17.03
N LEU A 32 -9.73 3.58 -17.71
CA LEU A 32 -8.82 2.55 -17.27
C LEU A 32 -7.67 3.22 -16.51
N PRO A 33 -7.31 2.73 -15.32
CA PRO A 33 -6.11 3.20 -14.64
C PRO A 33 -4.86 2.80 -15.44
N GLY A 34 -3.83 3.64 -15.37
CA GLY A 34 -2.49 3.33 -15.88
C GLY A 34 -2.09 4.05 -17.17
N GLU A 35 -0.80 4.35 -17.25
CA GLU A 35 -0.08 4.68 -18.47
C GLU A 35 0.77 3.45 -18.85
N LEU A 36 0.68 3.02 -20.10
CA LEU A 36 1.57 2.01 -20.66
C LEU A 36 2.73 2.74 -21.33
N SER A 37 3.97 2.51 -20.91
CA SER A 37 5.15 3.00 -21.62
C SER A 37 6.07 1.84 -21.99
N THR A 38 6.56 1.80 -23.22
CA THR A 38 7.53 0.79 -23.69
C THR A 38 8.72 1.47 -24.32
N THR A 39 9.93 1.02 -23.99
CA THR A 39 11.16 1.41 -24.65
C THR A 39 11.71 0.24 -25.46
N GLN A 40 12.30 0.55 -26.61
CA GLN A 40 12.98 -0.37 -27.52
C GLN A 40 12.16 -1.58 -27.95
N VAL A 41 11.89 -2.57 -27.10
CA VAL A 41 11.21 -3.80 -27.52
C VAL A 41 10.33 -4.42 -26.44
N GLU A 42 10.14 -3.68 -25.35
CA GLU A 42 9.37 -4.17 -24.23
C GLU A 42 7.90 -4.31 -24.59
N ARG A 43 7.35 -5.50 -24.35
CA ARG A 43 5.91 -5.68 -24.40
C ARG A 43 5.35 -5.27 -23.04
N ARG A 44 4.64 -4.14 -22.98
CA ARG A 44 3.87 -3.79 -21.78
C ARG A 44 2.40 -4.10 -22.00
N THR A 45 1.83 -4.84 -21.06
CA THR A 45 0.43 -5.27 -21.07
C THR A 45 -0.26 -4.76 -19.81
N VAL A 46 -1.40 -4.11 -19.98
CA VAL A 46 -2.33 -3.79 -18.87
C VAL A 46 -3.52 -4.73 -18.96
N LEU A 47 -3.93 -5.27 -17.81
CA LEU A 47 -5.10 -6.13 -17.70
C LEU A 47 -6.31 -5.31 -17.29
N VAL A 48 -7.27 -5.17 -18.20
CA VAL A 48 -8.48 -4.41 -17.94
C VAL A 48 -9.59 -5.36 -17.46
N PRO A 49 -10.11 -5.24 -16.23
CA PRO A 49 -11.20 -6.09 -15.76
C PRO A 49 -12.49 -5.80 -16.57
N VAL A 50 -13.11 -6.84 -17.13
CA VAL A 50 -14.38 -6.72 -17.86
C VAL A 50 -15.43 -7.61 -17.20
N PRO A 51 -16.40 -7.02 -16.48
CA PRO A 51 -17.46 -7.80 -15.86
C PRO A 51 -18.34 -8.52 -16.88
N ASP A 52 -18.91 -9.64 -16.45
CA ASP A 52 -19.88 -10.37 -17.26
C ASP A 52 -21.12 -9.52 -17.59
N GLY A 53 -21.76 -9.81 -18.73
CA GLY A 53 -22.89 -9.02 -19.24
C GLY A 53 -22.51 -7.71 -19.92
N VAL A 54 -21.31 -7.16 -19.66
CA VAL A 54 -20.79 -5.98 -20.36
C VAL A 54 -20.49 -6.32 -21.82
N VAL A 55 -21.04 -5.51 -22.73
CA VAL A 55 -20.82 -5.63 -24.18
C VAL A 55 -19.71 -4.66 -24.58
N LEU A 56 -18.54 -5.22 -24.87
CA LEU A 56 -17.38 -4.48 -25.36
C LEU A 56 -17.68 -3.85 -26.73
N ARG A 57 -17.30 -2.58 -26.92
CA ARG A 57 -17.48 -1.89 -28.20
C ARG A 57 -16.15 -1.43 -28.76
N ARG A 58 -15.45 -0.55 -28.04
CA ARG A 58 -14.21 0.07 -28.53
C ARG A 58 -13.26 0.39 -27.40
N LEU A 59 -11.98 0.29 -27.71
CA LEU A 59 -10.90 0.85 -26.92
C LEU A 59 -10.46 2.16 -27.56
N VAL A 60 -10.38 3.21 -26.74
CA VAL A 60 -9.89 4.53 -27.14
C VAL A 60 -8.70 4.88 -26.26
N GLY A 61 -7.70 5.55 -26.81
CA GLY A 61 -6.56 6.04 -26.05
C GLY A 61 -5.70 6.97 -26.90
N THR A 62 -4.63 7.48 -26.31
CA THR A 62 -3.61 8.27 -27.00
C THR A 62 -2.33 7.47 -27.05
N VAL A 63 -1.81 7.19 -28.24
CA VAL A 63 -0.47 6.63 -28.41
C VAL A 63 0.50 7.77 -28.69
N GLY A 64 1.63 7.80 -28.00
CA GLY A 64 2.69 8.77 -28.22
C GLY A 64 4.02 8.09 -28.46
N VAL A 65 4.94 8.82 -29.11
CA VAL A 65 6.34 8.38 -29.28
C VAL A 65 7.24 9.56 -28.97
N ALA A 66 8.11 9.41 -27.98
CA ALA A 66 9.04 10.45 -27.55
C ALA A 66 10.47 9.92 -27.51
N ALA A 67 11.44 10.80 -27.73
CA ALA A 67 12.82 10.49 -27.38
C ALA A 67 12.92 10.29 -25.86
N VAL A 68 13.73 9.31 -25.44
CA VAL A 68 13.97 9.05 -24.01
C VAL A 68 14.74 10.21 -23.39
N GLU A 69 15.67 10.79 -24.13
CA GLU A 69 16.47 11.93 -23.68
C GLU A 69 15.78 13.27 -24.00
N PRO A 70 15.59 14.15 -23.01
CA PRO A 70 15.02 15.48 -23.24
C PRO A 70 15.85 16.29 -24.25
N GLY A 71 15.20 16.90 -25.23
CA GLY A 71 15.84 17.77 -26.22
C GLY A 71 16.36 17.04 -27.47
N VAL A 72 16.33 15.70 -27.50
CA VAL A 72 16.61 14.94 -28.72
C VAL A 72 15.36 14.90 -29.60
N PRO A 73 15.42 15.28 -30.89
CA PRO A 73 14.26 15.22 -31.76
C PRO A 73 13.81 13.77 -31.95
N THR A 74 12.52 13.49 -31.71
CA THR A 74 11.94 12.17 -31.97
C THR A 74 12.08 11.84 -33.47
N PRO A 75 12.75 10.73 -33.84
CA PRO A 75 12.87 10.37 -35.24
C PRO A 75 11.49 10.07 -35.81
N THR A 76 11.02 10.92 -36.73
CA THR A 76 9.78 10.69 -37.47
C THR A 76 10.02 9.58 -38.50
N GLY A 77 9.15 8.55 -38.49
CA GLY A 77 9.34 7.36 -39.34
C GLY A 77 10.12 6.21 -38.70
N ALA A 78 10.34 6.25 -37.39
CA ALA A 78 10.98 5.24 -36.54
C ALA A 78 10.33 3.83 -36.54
N GLY A 79 9.48 3.49 -37.50
CA GLY A 79 8.79 2.22 -37.58
C GLY A 79 7.29 2.32 -37.29
N ARG A 80 6.68 1.18 -36.95
CA ARG A 80 5.24 1.06 -36.70
C ARG A 80 5.03 0.48 -35.30
N LEU A 81 4.01 0.97 -34.61
CA LEU A 81 3.53 0.43 -33.35
C LEU A 81 2.36 -0.52 -33.60
N GLN A 82 2.27 -1.57 -32.82
CA GLN A 82 1.13 -2.47 -32.75
C GLN A 82 0.49 -2.37 -31.38
N VAL A 83 -0.82 -2.20 -31.37
CA VAL A 83 -1.62 -2.36 -30.16
C VAL A 83 -2.35 -3.70 -30.29
N LEU A 84 -2.08 -4.61 -29.36
CA LEU A 84 -2.75 -5.90 -29.28
C LEU A 84 -3.83 -5.82 -28.20
N VAL A 85 -4.93 -6.49 -28.47
CA VAL A 85 -6.08 -6.60 -27.57
C VAL A 85 -6.40 -8.09 -27.53
N GLY A 86 -6.19 -8.75 -26.39
CA GLY A 86 -6.01 -10.20 -26.40
C GLY A 86 -4.70 -10.56 -27.12
N ASP A 87 -4.74 -11.64 -27.89
CA ASP A 87 -3.65 -12.06 -28.77
C ASP A 87 -3.75 -11.45 -30.19
N ARG A 88 -4.73 -10.58 -30.43
CA ARG A 88 -5.03 -10.01 -31.75
C ARG A 88 -4.41 -8.63 -31.91
N VAL A 89 -3.72 -8.41 -33.04
CA VAL A 89 -3.31 -7.06 -33.45
C VAL A 89 -4.55 -6.23 -33.78
N ALA A 90 -4.88 -5.31 -32.88
CA ALA A 90 -6.09 -4.50 -32.95
C ALA A 90 -5.88 -3.19 -33.72
N ALA A 91 -4.65 -2.66 -33.71
CA ALA A 91 -4.25 -1.53 -34.52
C ALA A 91 -2.77 -1.62 -34.88
N THR A 92 -2.38 -1.08 -36.03
CA THR A 92 -0.98 -0.84 -36.40
C THR A 92 -0.81 0.60 -36.84
N LEU A 93 -0.11 1.38 -36.03
CA LEU A 93 0.00 2.82 -36.16
C LEU A 93 1.42 3.21 -36.57
N PRO A 94 1.63 4.30 -37.32
CA PRO A 94 2.98 4.84 -37.51
C PRO A 94 3.54 5.36 -36.18
N ALA A 95 4.86 5.34 -36.00
CA ALA A 95 5.50 5.98 -34.85
C ALA A 95 5.45 7.51 -35.01
N GLN A 96 4.56 8.17 -34.27
CA GLN A 96 4.35 9.61 -34.28
C GLN A 96 4.31 10.15 -32.84
N PRO A 97 4.66 11.44 -32.62
CA PRO A 97 4.67 12.02 -31.28
C PRO A 97 3.36 11.89 -30.50
N ARG A 98 2.23 11.97 -31.21
CA ARG A 98 0.91 11.81 -30.63
C ARG A 98 -0.10 11.38 -31.69
N GLN A 99 -0.89 10.37 -31.39
CA GLN A 99 -1.95 9.86 -32.25
C GLN A 99 -3.08 9.25 -31.42
N VAL A 100 -4.31 9.29 -31.92
CA VAL A 100 -5.47 8.72 -31.22
C VAL A 100 -5.67 7.28 -31.65
N LEU A 101 -5.64 6.36 -30.69
CA LEU A 101 -6.04 4.97 -30.88
C LEU A 101 -7.56 4.86 -30.83
N ARG A 102 -8.15 4.22 -31.83
CA ARG A 102 -9.55 3.77 -31.81
C ARG A 102 -9.61 2.38 -32.43
N THR A 103 -9.90 1.38 -31.62
CA THR A 103 -10.03 0.00 -32.11
C THR A 103 -11.24 -0.71 -31.53
N VAL A 104 -11.76 -1.68 -32.26
CA VAL A 104 -12.89 -2.51 -31.83
C VAL A 104 -12.38 -3.61 -30.92
N VAL A 105 -13.09 -3.82 -29.82
CA VAL A 105 -12.82 -4.87 -28.83
C VAL A 105 -13.90 -5.93 -28.92
N ARG A 106 -13.52 -7.20 -28.84
CA ARG A 106 -14.43 -8.35 -28.89
C ARG A 106 -14.36 -9.13 -27.59
N ARG A 107 -15.43 -9.86 -27.28
CA ARG A 107 -15.45 -10.77 -26.12
C ARG A 107 -14.40 -11.89 -26.23
N SER A 108 -14.03 -12.30 -27.44
CA SER A 108 -12.95 -13.25 -27.71
C SER A 108 -11.56 -12.72 -27.37
N ASP A 109 -11.41 -11.41 -27.17
CA ASP A 109 -10.14 -10.80 -26.79
C ASP A 109 -9.89 -10.87 -25.27
N LEU A 110 -10.85 -11.40 -24.48
CA LEU A 110 -10.71 -11.59 -23.04
C LEU A 110 -9.89 -12.86 -22.72
N ASP A 111 -9.09 -12.79 -21.65
CA ASP A 111 -8.43 -13.96 -21.07
C ASP A 111 -9.44 -14.88 -20.36
N ARG A 112 -8.95 -16.02 -19.84
CA ARG A 112 -9.80 -16.98 -19.11
C ARG A 112 -10.39 -16.42 -17.81
N ALA A 113 -9.81 -15.35 -17.27
CA ALA A 113 -10.27 -14.67 -16.07
C ALA A 113 -11.25 -13.51 -16.38
N GLY A 114 -11.61 -13.29 -17.65
CA GLY A 114 -12.50 -12.20 -18.06
C GLY A 114 -11.83 -10.83 -18.08
N ARG A 115 -10.51 -10.78 -18.13
CA ARG A 115 -9.73 -9.54 -18.25
C ARG A 115 -9.34 -9.32 -19.71
N LEU A 116 -9.28 -8.07 -20.12
CA LEU A 116 -8.87 -7.66 -21.45
C LEU A 116 -7.40 -7.23 -21.40
N PRO A 117 -6.45 -8.08 -21.84
CA PRO A 117 -5.05 -7.66 -21.95
C PRO A 117 -4.92 -6.67 -23.11
N VAL A 118 -4.45 -5.46 -22.81
CA VAL A 118 -4.12 -4.43 -23.78
C VAL A 118 -2.62 -4.26 -23.79
N THR A 119 -2.02 -4.47 -24.96
CA THR A 119 -0.57 -4.53 -25.08
C THR A 119 -0.08 -3.51 -26.11
N LEU A 120 0.95 -2.75 -25.77
CA LEU A 120 1.67 -1.89 -26.72
C LEU A 120 3.02 -2.54 -27.05
N GLN A 121 3.32 -2.67 -28.35
CA GLN A 121 4.61 -3.17 -28.84
C GLN A 121 5.00 -2.52 -30.17
N TRP A 122 6.24 -2.73 -30.59
CA TRP A 122 6.70 -2.36 -31.93
C TRP A 122 6.42 -3.46 -32.95
N ALA A 123 5.99 -3.07 -34.15
CA ALA A 123 5.76 -4.00 -35.25
C ALA A 123 7.09 -4.62 -35.69
N GLY A 124 7.14 -5.95 -35.79
CA GLY A 124 8.39 -6.68 -36.04
C GLY A 124 9.21 -6.95 -34.77
N GLY A 125 8.73 -6.52 -33.59
CA GLY A 125 9.35 -6.86 -32.32
C GLY A 125 10.75 -6.27 -32.16
N CYS A 126 10.97 -5.03 -32.62
CA CYS A 126 12.23 -4.32 -32.50
C CYS A 126 11.98 -2.82 -32.78
N ALA A 127 12.26 -1.92 -31.83
CA ALA A 127 12.23 -0.48 -32.07
C ALA A 127 13.61 0.13 -32.24
N PRO A 128 13.65 1.36 -32.80
CA PRO A 128 14.86 2.14 -32.82
C PRO A 128 15.37 2.48 -31.41
N PRO A 129 16.70 2.58 -31.25
CA PRO A 129 17.30 3.02 -29.99
C PRO A 129 16.91 4.46 -29.65
N GLY A 130 16.82 4.76 -28.35
CA GLY A 130 16.58 6.12 -27.84
C GLY A 130 15.13 6.61 -27.90
N VAL A 131 14.17 5.72 -28.20
CA VAL A 131 12.75 6.06 -28.36
C VAL A 131 11.86 5.25 -27.42
N ALA A 132 10.90 5.93 -26.78
CA ALA A 132 9.82 5.34 -25.99
C ALA A 132 8.48 5.52 -26.71
N ALA A 133 7.63 4.50 -26.68
CA ALA A 133 6.23 4.62 -27.06
C ALA A 133 5.34 4.55 -25.82
N THR A 134 4.37 5.43 -25.71
CA THR A 134 3.41 5.45 -24.60
C THR A 134 1.99 5.26 -25.11
N LEU A 135 1.13 4.69 -24.28
CA LEU A 135 -0.30 4.56 -24.47
C LEU A 135 -1.00 5.04 -23.20
N THR A 136 -1.60 6.21 -23.30
CA THR A 136 -2.25 6.96 -22.22
C THR A 136 -3.73 7.17 -22.51
N ASP A 137 -4.47 7.72 -21.54
CA ASP A 137 -5.90 8.05 -21.65
C ASP A 137 -6.77 6.86 -22.09
N LEU A 138 -6.40 5.65 -21.66
CA LEU A 138 -7.12 4.44 -22.04
C LEU A 138 -8.55 4.44 -21.51
N ARG A 139 -9.50 4.26 -22.42
CA ARG A 139 -10.94 4.26 -22.16
C ARG A 139 -11.57 3.09 -22.88
N LEU A 140 -12.31 2.29 -22.13
CA LEU A 140 -13.12 1.22 -22.69
C LEU A 140 -14.55 1.72 -22.86
N LEU A 141 -14.96 1.88 -24.11
CA LEU A 141 -16.35 2.11 -24.45
C LEU A 141 -17.09 0.78 -24.45
N HIS A 142 -18.09 0.69 -23.59
CA HIS A 142 -18.90 -0.50 -23.45
C HIS A 142 -20.40 -0.14 -23.41
N GLY A 143 -21.23 -1.15 -23.60
CA GLY A 143 -22.66 -1.07 -23.40
C GLY A 143 -23.16 -2.29 -22.63
N GLY A 144 -24.48 -2.42 -22.54
CA GLY A 144 -25.10 -3.46 -21.73
C GLY A 144 -25.01 -3.16 -20.24
N ALA A 145 -25.60 -4.04 -19.45
CA ALA A 145 -25.54 -4.01 -18.00
C ALA A 145 -24.72 -5.19 -17.51
N GLU A 146 -23.99 -4.97 -16.43
CA GLU A 146 -23.29 -6.03 -15.74
C GLU A 146 -24.27 -7.11 -15.27
N ARG A 147 -23.92 -8.38 -15.52
CA ARG A 147 -24.72 -9.52 -15.08
C ARG A 147 -24.67 -9.61 -13.55
N PRO A 148 -25.80 -9.85 -12.87
CA PRO A 148 -25.81 -10.04 -11.43
C PRO A 148 -24.85 -11.17 -11.03
N PRO A 149 -23.91 -10.93 -10.10
CA PRO A 149 -23.11 -12.00 -9.52
C PRO A 149 -24.02 -12.97 -8.76
N SER A 150 -23.84 -14.27 -8.99
CA SER A 150 -24.65 -15.32 -8.36
C SER A 150 -24.09 -15.83 -7.04
N THR A 151 -22.79 -15.65 -6.82
CA THR A 151 -22.07 -16.12 -5.63
C THR A 151 -21.11 -15.05 -5.12
N GLU A 152 -20.67 -15.16 -3.87
CA GLU A 152 -19.68 -14.25 -3.29
C GLU A 152 -18.33 -14.35 -4.02
N ARG A 153 -18.01 -15.53 -4.54
CA ARG A 153 -16.83 -15.77 -5.35
C ARG A 153 -16.91 -15.04 -6.70
N ASP A 154 -18.06 -15.09 -7.36
CA ASP A 154 -18.29 -14.34 -8.61
C ASP A 154 -18.26 -12.83 -8.33
N PHE A 155 -18.82 -12.41 -7.20
CA PHE A 155 -18.85 -11.02 -6.77
C PHE A 155 -17.45 -10.45 -6.57
N LEU A 156 -16.56 -11.19 -5.90
CA LEU A 156 -15.15 -10.84 -5.67
C LEU A 156 -14.19 -11.49 -6.68
N GLY A 157 -14.67 -11.73 -7.90
CA GLY A 157 -13.87 -12.28 -8.99
C GLY A 157 -12.81 -11.28 -9.51
N TYR A 158 -12.09 -11.67 -10.56
CA TYR A 158 -11.04 -10.83 -11.15
C TYR A 158 -11.56 -9.62 -11.94
N ALA A 159 -12.85 -9.60 -12.29
CA ALA A 159 -13.46 -8.51 -13.05
C ALA A 159 -13.96 -7.37 -12.14
N VAL A 160 -13.11 -6.93 -11.21
CA VAL A 160 -13.41 -5.89 -10.23
C VAL A 160 -12.50 -4.69 -10.47
N SER A 161 -13.08 -3.49 -10.47
CA SER A 161 -12.37 -2.23 -10.74
C SER A 161 -12.18 -1.36 -9.48
N ARG A 162 -12.98 -1.62 -8.44
CA ARG A 162 -12.87 -0.99 -7.11
C ARG A 162 -13.68 -1.79 -6.09
N VAL A 163 -13.22 -1.86 -4.85
CA VAL A 163 -14.00 -2.39 -3.73
C VAL A 163 -14.11 -1.39 -2.59
N ASP A 164 -15.35 -1.09 -2.20
CA ASP A 164 -15.65 -0.26 -1.02
C ASP A 164 -16.22 -1.15 0.09
N VAL A 165 -15.52 -1.23 1.22
CA VAL A 165 -15.96 -1.91 2.44
C VAL A 165 -16.74 -0.92 3.29
N VAL A 166 -18.05 -1.15 3.46
CA VAL A 166 -18.96 -0.21 4.09
C VAL A 166 -19.41 -0.72 5.45
N VAL A 167 -19.21 0.10 6.48
CA VAL A 167 -19.71 -0.15 7.84
C VAL A 167 -20.71 0.93 8.29
N PRO A 168 -21.58 0.68 9.28
CA PRO A 168 -22.41 1.72 9.87
C PRO A 168 -21.57 2.80 10.56
N GLY A 169 -22.01 4.06 10.54
CA GLY A 169 -21.35 5.13 11.32
C GLY A 169 -21.41 4.94 12.84
N SER A 170 -22.21 3.99 13.31
CA SER A 170 -22.33 3.55 14.71
C SER A 170 -21.74 2.16 14.96
N ALA A 171 -20.84 1.69 14.08
CA ALA A 171 -20.18 0.40 14.20
C ALA A 171 -19.44 0.27 15.55
N ARG A 172 -19.52 -0.93 16.13
CA ARG A 172 -18.77 -1.33 17.31
C ARG A 172 -17.44 -1.96 16.91
N ASP A 173 -16.55 -2.10 17.87
CA ASP A 173 -15.18 -2.57 17.68
C ASP A 173 -15.08 -3.92 16.96
N ASP A 174 -15.98 -4.85 17.26
CA ASP A 174 -16.07 -6.15 16.59
C ASP A 174 -16.33 -6.03 15.08
N LEU A 175 -17.17 -5.06 14.68
CA LEU A 175 -17.50 -4.80 13.28
C LEU A 175 -16.43 -3.93 12.59
N LEU A 176 -15.81 -3.02 13.35
CA LEU A 176 -14.69 -2.20 12.88
C LEU A 176 -13.46 -3.06 12.59
N GLU A 177 -13.10 -3.97 13.50
CA GLU A 177 -12.03 -4.96 13.30
C GLU A 177 -12.32 -5.85 12.08
N ALA A 178 -13.54 -6.37 11.96
CA ALA A 178 -13.94 -7.15 10.80
C ALA A 178 -13.78 -6.35 9.49
N GLY A 179 -14.12 -5.05 9.52
CA GLY A 179 -13.88 -4.12 8.40
C GLY A 179 -12.39 -4.03 8.03
N LEU A 180 -11.51 -3.83 9.00
CA LEU A 180 -10.06 -3.77 8.79
C LEU A 180 -9.51 -5.09 8.21
N GLN A 181 -9.92 -6.24 8.76
CA GLN A 181 -9.52 -7.54 8.25
C GLN A 181 -10.01 -7.79 6.81
N VAL A 182 -11.25 -7.39 6.49
CA VAL A 182 -11.80 -7.49 5.13
C VAL A 182 -11.02 -6.60 4.16
N VAL A 183 -10.67 -5.38 4.57
CA VAL A 183 -9.81 -4.48 3.76
C VAL A 183 -8.46 -5.14 3.49
N ALA A 184 -7.79 -5.69 4.50
CA ALA A 184 -6.53 -6.41 4.30
C ALA A 184 -6.69 -7.58 3.30
N LEU A 185 -7.68 -8.46 3.50
CA LEU A 185 -7.91 -9.59 2.59
C LEU A 185 -8.13 -9.15 1.14
N LEU A 186 -8.89 -8.09 0.91
CA LEU A 186 -9.18 -7.56 -0.41
C LEU A 186 -7.98 -6.83 -1.03
N SER A 187 -7.24 -6.03 -0.25
CA SER A 187 -6.03 -5.36 -0.71
C SER A 187 -4.96 -6.36 -1.15
N ARG A 188 -4.81 -7.48 -0.43
CA ARG A 188 -3.95 -8.59 -0.87
C ARG A 188 -4.46 -9.22 -2.16
N ARG A 189 -5.78 -9.42 -2.27
CA ARG A 189 -6.40 -10.09 -3.41
C ARG A 189 -6.15 -9.34 -4.72
N TYR A 190 -6.24 -8.01 -4.69
CA TYR A 190 -6.22 -7.22 -5.91
C TYR A 190 -4.95 -6.37 -6.12
N GLY A 191 -4.06 -6.27 -5.13
CA GLY A 191 -2.83 -5.48 -5.25
C GLY A 191 -3.09 -3.99 -5.44
N GLU A 192 -2.22 -3.32 -6.20
CA GLU A 192 -2.28 -1.88 -6.48
C GLU A 192 -3.31 -1.51 -7.56
N ASP A 193 -3.66 -2.44 -8.45
CA ASP A 193 -4.51 -2.19 -9.62
C ASP A 193 -5.97 -1.84 -9.26
N VAL A 194 -6.46 -2.35 -8.12
CA VAL A 194 -7.84 -2.16 -7.69
C VAL A 194 -7.86 -1.45 -6.34
N PRO A 195 -8.34 -0.20 -6.29
CA PRO A 195 -8.50 0.51 -5.03
C PRO A 195 -9.47 -0.24 -4.11
N VAL A 196 -9.00 -0.52 -2.90
CA VAL A 196 -9.80 -1.04 -1.79
C VAL A 196 -9.84 0.03 -0.71
N ALA A 197 -11.04 0.45 -0.33
CA ALA A 197 -11.25 1.49 0.66
C ALA A 197 -12.33 1.09 1.67
N MET A 198 -12.25 1.63 2.88
CA MET A 198 -13.31 1.53 3.87
C MET A 198 -14.09 2.85 3.93
N ALA A 199 -15.40 2.77 4.13
CA ALA A 199 -16.29 3.93 4.21
C ALA A 199 -17.46 3.67 5.18
N THR A 200 -18.15 4.73 5.59
CA THR A 200 -19.42 4.61 6.32
C THR A 200 -20.61 4.46 5.36
N ALA A 201 -21.74 3.93 5.87
CA ALA A 201 -22.95 3.70 5.08
C ALA A 201 -23.60 4.97 4.51
N ASP A 202 -23.33 6.13 5.11
CA ASP A 202 -23.78 7.45 4.68
C ASP A 202 -22.78 8.14 3.72
N ALA A 203 -21.60 7.57 3.51
CA ALA A 203 -20.59 8.14 2.64
C ALA A 203 -21.02 8.11 1.17
N VAL A 204 -20.69 9.18 0.44
CA VAL A 204 -20.85 9.22 -1.02
C VAL A 204 -19.66 8.51 -1.66
N LEU A 205 -19.90 7.30 -2.17
CA LEU A 205 -18.86 6.52 -2.85
C LEU A 205 -18.55 7.09 -4.25
N PRO A 206 -17.27 7.12 -4.66
CA PRO A 206 -16.91 7.53 -6.01
C PRO A 206 -17.48 6.52 -7.01
N ARG A 207 -18.02 6.98 -8.14
CA ARG A 207 -18.54 6.10 -9.21
C ARG A 207 -17.47 5.88 -10.26
N VAL A 208 -16.91 4.67 -10.30
CA VAL A 208 -15.87 4.29 -11.26
C VAL A 208 -16.39 3.50 -12.46
N GLY A 209 -17.67 3.12 -12.45
CA GLY A 209 -18.35 2.43 -13.56
C GLY A 209 -18.57 0.94 -13.27
N ALA A 210 -18.51 0.12 -14.33
CA ALA A 210 -18.72 -1.33 -14.22
C ALA A 210 -17.61 -1.98 -13.39
N GLY A 211 -17.93 -3.07 -12.68
CA GLY A 211 -16.95 -3.79 -11.86
C GLY A 211 -16.70 -3.19 -10.49
N GLN A 212 -17.34 -2.06 -10.14
CA GLN A 212 -17.32 -1.54 -8.78
C GLN A 212 -18.13 -2.45 -7.85
N ARG A 213 -17.58 -2.74 -6.67
CA ARG A 213 -18.18 -3.61 -5.65
C ARG A 213 -18.30 -2.89 -4.33
N VAL A 214 -19.41 -3.13 -3.64
CA VAL A 214 -19.60 -2.70 -2.26
C VAL A 214 -19.73 -3.92 -1.37
N VAL A 215 -18.85 -4.08 -0.38
CA VAL A 215 -18.99 -5.10 0.66
C VAL A 215 -19.54 -4.41 1.90
N ARG A 216 -20.83 -4.59 2.18
CA ARG A 216 -21.50 -3.92 3.30
C ARG A 216 -21.56 -4.87 4.49
N LEU A 217 -20.93 -4.47 5.59
CA LEU A 217 -20.91 -5.21 6.84
C LEU A 217 -21.96 -4.62 7.79
N GLU A 218 -22.84 -5.44 8.34
CA GLU A 218 -23.90 -5.02 9.25
C GLU A 218 -23.89 -5.87 10.54
N PRO A 219 -24.21 -5.29 11.69
CA PRO A 219 -24.29 -6.05 12.93
C PRO A 219 -25.47 -7.02 12.93
N GLY A 220 -25.27 -8.23 13.46
CA GLY A 220 -26.34 -9.22 13.62
C GLY A 220 -25.93 -10.39 14.51
N GLY A 221 -26.92 -11.06 15.10
CA GLY A 221 -26.67 -12.24 15.95
C GLY A 221 -26.49 -13.56 15.18
N SER A 222 -26.82 -13.58 13.88
CA SER A 222 -26.69 -14.76 13.03
C SER A 222 -26.22 -14.33 11.65
N LEU A 223 -25.32 -15.11 11.03
CA LEU A 223 -24.85 -14.86 9.68
C LEU A 223 -25.98 -14.90 8.65
N SER A 224 -26.11 -13.81 7.89
CA SER A 224 -26.91 -13.74 6.69
C SER A 224 -26.14 -13.01 5.60
N ARG A 225 -26.34 -13.44 4.36
CA ARG A 225 -25.61 -12.95 3.19
C ARG A 225 -26.56 -12.76 2.02
N GLY A 226 -26.36 -11.69 1.27
CA GLY A 226 -27.15 -11.41 0.08
C GLY A 226 -26.40 -10.52 -0.89
N ILE A 227 -26.57 -10.79 -2.18
CA ILE A 227 -26.08 -9.91 -3.25
C ILE A 227 -27.28 -9.17 -3.81
N GLU A 228 -27.22 -7.85 -3.77
CA GLU A 228 -28.28 -6.96 -4.25
C GLU A 228 -27.69 -5.80 -5.05
N GLN A 229 -28.50 -5.15 -5.88
CA GLN A 229 -28.11 -3.91 -6.53
C GLN A 229 -28.68 -2.72 -5.75
N ARG A 230 -27.81 -1.82 -5.27
CA ARG A 230 -28.22 -0.57 -4.63
C ARG A 230 -27.60 0.62 -5.34
N PHE A 231 -28.43 1.59 -5.71
CA PHE A 231 -28.01 2.82 -6.40
C PHE A 231 -27.20 2.59 -7.70
N GLY A 232 -27.41 1.44 -8.34
CA GLY A 232 -26.69 1.01 -9.54
C GLY A 232 -25.39 0.22 -9.28
N LEU A 233 -25.01 0.01 -8.01
CA LEU A 233 -23.82 -0.74 -7.61
C LEU A 233 -24.20 -2.11 -7.05
N TRP A 234 -23.43 -3.14 -7.43
CA TRP A 234 -23.56 -4.47 -6.82
C TRP A 234 -23.01 -4.43 -5.39
N THR A 235 -23.84 -4.83 -4.45
CA THR A 235 -23.54 -4.83 -3.02
C THR A 235 -23.67 -6.24 -2.45
N LEU A 236 -22.60 -6.74 -1.84
CA LEU A 236 -22.61 -7.92 -1.00
C LEU A 236 -22.93 -7.47 0.43
N ALA A 237 -24.17 -7.69 0.86
CA ALA A 237 -24.62 -7.42 2.22
C ALA A 237 -24.31 -8.63 3.11
N LEU A 238 -23.42 -8.44 4.07
CA LEU A 238 -23.04 -9.43 5.08
C LEU A 238 -23.52 -8.91 6.44
N ARG A 239 -24.34 -9.71 7.14
CA ARG A 239 -24.83 -9.35 8.47
C ARG A 239 -24.58 -10.49 9.43
N GLY A 240 -24.02 -10.20 10.61
CA GLY A 240 -23.66 -11.22 11.59
C GLY A 240 -22.56 -10.77 12.55
N PRO A 241 -21.96 -11.71 13.31
CA PRO A 241 -20.81 -11.45 14.15
C PRO A 241 -19.54 -11.19 13.32
N GLY A 242 -18.71 -10.24 13.74
CA GLY A 242 -17.49 -9.82 13.01
C GLY A 242 -16.65 -10.97 12.43
N PRO A 243 -16.21 -11.95 13.23
CA PRO A 243 -15.39 -13.06 12.74
C PRO A 243 -16.05 -13.89 11.63
N GLU A 244 -17.37 -14.11 11.69
CA GLU A 244 -18.09 -14.86 10.67
C GLU A 244 -18.15 -14.10 9.34
N LEU A 245 -18.24 -12.76 9.39
CA LEU A 245 -18.21 -11.93 8.18
C LEU A 245 -16.87 -12.02 7.46
N VAL A 246 -15.77 -12.03 8.22
CA VAL A 246 -14.41 -12.17 7.67
C VAL A 246 -14.25 -13.53 6.99
N GLU A 247 -14.75 -14.63 7.58
CA GLU A 247 -14.66 -15.96 6.97
C GLU A 247 -15.38 -16.06 5.62
N VAL A 248 -16.53 -15.39 5.45
CA VAL A 248 -17.24 -15.35 4.16
C VAL A 248 -16.37 -14.71 3.08
N VAL A 249 -15.76 -13.56 3.37
CA VAL A 249 -14.88 -12.87 2.43
C VAL A 249 -13.63 -13.70 2.16
N ARG A 250 -13.01 -14.26 3.20
CA ARG A 250 -11.82 -15.12 3.07
C ARG A 250 -12.08 -16.33 2.19
N ALA A 251 -13.24 -16.96 2.31
CA ALA A 251 -13.63 -18.08 1.46
C ALA A 251 -13.85 -17.65 0.01
N ALA A 252 -14.43 -16.46 -0.22
CA ALA A 252 -14.71 -15.93 -1.54
C ALA A 252 -13.43 -15.57 -2.33
N VAL A 253 -12.41 -15.00 -1.68
CA VAL A 253 -11.15 -14.60 -2.33
C VAL A 253 -10.13 -15.72 -2.48
N ARG A 254 -10.42 -16.93 -1.98
CA ARG A 254 -9.48 -18.07 -2.02
C ARG A 254 -9.38 -18.65 -3.43
N GLU A 255 -8.18 -18.75 -3.98
CA GLU A 255 -7.94 -19.40 -5.28
C GLU A 255 -8.25 -20.90 -5.28
N PRO A 256 -8.86 -21.45 -6.35
CA PRO A 256 -9.08 -22.87 -6.47
C PRO A 256 -7.77 -23.54 -6.87
N GLY A 257 -7.28 -24.50 -6.06
CA GLY A 257 -6.01 -25.18 -6.33
C GLY A 257 -4.78 -24.54 -5.70
N ALA A 258 -4.94 -23.40 -4.99
CA ALA A 258 -3.96 -23.01 -3.99
C ALA A 258 -3.97 -24.08 -2.89
N ALA A 259 -3.12 -25.10 -3.05
CA ALA A 259 -2.88 -26.08 -2.02
C ALA A 259 -2.59 -25.33 -0.72
N ARG A 260 -3.08 -25.84 0.41
CA ARG A 260 -2.53 -25.46 1.70
C ARG A 260 -1.06 -25.86 1.65
N GLY A 261 -0.18 -24.93 1.28
CA GLY A 261 1.24 -25.07 1.55
C GLY A 261 1.36 -25.40 3.04
N PRO A 262 2.01 -26.51 3.41
CA PRO A 262 2.10 -26.92 4.79
C PRO A 262 2.83 -25.82 5.57
N GLY A 263 2.14 -25.24 6.54
CA GLY A 263 2.75 -24.47 7.62
C GLY A 263 3.32 -23.11 7.22
N GLY A 264 2.71 -22.05 7.75
CA GLY A 264 3.44 -20.82 8.03
C GLY A 264 4.58 -21.15 8.98
N GLY A 265 5.76 -21.38 8.42
CA GLY A 265 7.01 -21.10 9.11
C GLY A 265 7.22 -19.59 9.02
N ALA A 266 7.05 -18.89 10.13
CA ALA A 266 7.71 -17.61 10.32
C ALA A 266 9.23 -17.89 10.37
N GLY A 267 10.02 -17.16 9.59
CA GLY A 267 11.49 -17.24 9.60
C GLY A 267 12.10 -17.59 8.24
N GLY A 268 13.04 -16.76 7.81
CA GLY A 268 13.62 -16.64 6.48
C GLY A 268 14.54 -17.79 6.05
N GLY A 269 13.89 -18.86 5.62
CA GLY A 269 14.49 -19.80 4.70
C GLY A 269 14.50 -19.30 3.26
N SER A 270 15.35 -19.93 2.44
CA SER A 270 15.32 -19.83 0.98
C SER A 270 13.88 -20.00 0.44
N ARG A 271 13.50 -19.12 -0.48
CA ARG A 271 12.23 -19.17 -1.23
C ARG A 271 12.48 -19.50 -2.69
N THR A 272 11.55 -20.16 -3.34
CA THR A 272 11.60 -20.39 -4.79
C THR A 272 10.90 -19.26 -5.55
N LEU A 273 11.22 -19.04 -6.83
CA LEU A 273 10.45 -18.08 -7.63
C LEU A 273 8.98 -18.50 -7.78
N ASP A 274 8.68 -19.81 -7.77
CA ASP A 274 7.31 -20.32 -7.73
C ASP A 274 6.54 -19.81 -6.50
N GLU A 275 7.13 -19.94 -5.32
CA GLU A 275 6.55 -19.42 -4.07
C GLU A 275 6.38 -17.89 -4.07
N LEU A 276 7.23 -17.17 -4.82
CA LEU A 276 7.14 -15.72 -5.01
C LEU A 276 6.17 -15.31 -6.14
N GLY A 277 5.45 -16.26 -6.74
CA GLY A 277 4.43 -16.00 -7.76
C GLY A 277 4.89 -16.10 -9.21
N ALA A 278 6.09 -16.66 -9.45
CA ALA A 278 6.66 -16.89 -10.77
C ALA A 278 7.01 -18.38 -11.02
N PRO A 279 6.02 -19.29 -11.06
CA PRO A 279 6.20 -20.75 -11.21
C PRO A 279 6.99 -21.17 -12.45
N ALA A 280 6.69 -20.55 -13.58
CA ALA A 280 7.33 -20.79 -14.86
C ALA A 280 7.26 -19.50 -15.66
N ALA A 281 8.43 -18.99 -16.06
CA ALA A 281 8.52 -17.75 -16.80
C ALA A 281 9.33 -17.95 -18.07
N THR A 282 8.74 -17.55 -19.20
CA THR A 282 9.40 -17.56 -20.49
C THR A 282 9.63 -16.13 -20.95
N LEU A 283 10.89 -15.76 -21.07
CA LEU A 283 11.33 -14.51 -21.70
C LEU A 283 11.68 -14.85 -23.14
N ALA A 284 11.01 -14.28 -24.14
CA ALA A 284 11.27 -14.62 -25.53
C ALA A 284 11.03 -13.43 -26.45
N GLY A 285 11.88 -13.31 -27.47
CA GLY A 285 11.72 -12.30 -28.50
C GLY A 285 13.05 -11.75 -28.99
N TRP A 286 12.96 -10.88 -29.98
CA TRP A 286 13.99 -9.90 -30.24
C TRP A 286 13.76 -8.72 -29.30
N GLY A 287 14.83 -8.09 -28.86
CA GLY A 287 14.81 -6.97 -27.94
C GLY A 287 14.75 -7.29 -26.46
N THR A 288 14.33 -6.31 -25.65
CA THR A 288 14.20 -6.43 -24.19
C THR A 288 12.81 -6.94 -23.79
N THR A 289 12.76 -8.11 -23.15
CA THR A 289 11.58 -8.62 -22.43
C THR A 289 11.91 -8.66 -20.95
N VAL A 290 11.00 -8.25 -20.07
CA VAL A 290 11.21 -8.18 -18.62
C VAL A 290 10.21 -9.09 -17.90
N LEU A 291 10.71 -9.82 -16.90
CA LEU A 291 9.93 -10.51 -15.89
C LEU A 291 10.18 -9.79 -14.56
N GLU A 292 9.10 -9.37 -13.92
CA GLU A 292 9.13 -8.74 -12.60
C GLU A 292 8.68 -9.77 -11.55
N VAL A 293 9.50 -9.99 -10.53
CA VAL A 293 9.19 -10.87 -9.39
C VAL A 293 9.27 -10.04 -8.10
N PRO A 294 8.18 -9.92 -7.32
CA PRO A 294 8.21 -9.16 -6.08
C PRO A 294 9.17 -9.80 -5.06
N LEU A 295 9.90 -8.96 -4.32
CA LEU A 295 10.79 -9.35 -3.23
C LEU A 295 10.24 -8.86 -1.88
N PRO A 296 9.15 -9.47 -1.37
CA PRO A 296 8.56 -9.07 -0.10
C PRO A 296 9.51 -9.36 1.08
N ARG A 297 9.93 -8.29 1.79
CA ARG A 297 10.89 -8.36 2.91
C ARG A 297 10.41 -9.25 4.07
N ASP A 298 9.10 -9.33 4.30
CA ASP A 298 8.52 -10.18 5.35
C ASP A 298 8.70 -11.69 5.09
N LEU A 299 9.00 -12.09 3.86
CA LEU A 299 9.29 -13.49 3.50
C LEU A 299 10.79 -13.84 3.55
N LEU A 300 11.68 -12.85 3.69
CA LEU A 300 13.13 -12.97 3.47
C LEU A 300 13.99 -12.65 4.73
N ASP A 301 13.50 -13.03 5.91
CA ASP A 301 14.17 -12.86 7.23
C ASP A 301 14.32 -11.43 7.76
N GLY A 302 13.50 -10.49 7.27
CA GLY A 302 13.38 -9.16 7.85
C GLY A 302 14.37 -8.13 7.29
N PRO A 303 14.36 -6.91 7.84
CA PRO A 303 15.11 -5.80 7.26
C PRO A 303 16.62 -6.00 7.36
N GLY A 304 17.35 -5.68 6.28
CA GLY A 304 18.81 -5.55 6.31
C GLY A 304 19.63 -6.81 5.96
N ALA A 305 19.00 -7.89 5.50
CA ALA A 305 19.72 -9.04 4.96
C ALA A 305 20.07 -8.85 3.48
N ASP A 306 21.28 -9.27 3.10
CA ASP A 306 21.64 -9.49 1.70
C ASP A 306 20.82 -10.67 1.16
N LEU A 307 20.60 -10.74 -0.14
CA LEU A 307 19.94 -11.88 -0.78
C LEU A 307 20.86 -12.54 -1.80
N ASP A 308 20.98 -13.86 -1.72
CA ASP A 308 21.53 -14.68 -2.79
C ASP A 308 20.39 -15.20 -3.66
N VAL A 309 20.31 -14.69 -4.88
CA VAL A 309 19.39 -15.12 -5.92
C VAL A 309 20.11 -16.07 -6.87
N ARG A 310 19.54 -17.25 -7.09
CA ARG A 310 20.03 -18.19 -8.11
C ARG A 310 18.94 -18.45 -9.12
N LEU A 311 19.17 -18.05 -10.37
CA LEU A 311 18.27 -18.29 -11.48
C LEU A 311 18.71 -19.54 -12.25
N VAL A 312 17.80 -20.51 -12.36
CA VAL A 312 18.01 -21.77 -13.07
C VAL A 312 17.00 -21.89 -14.20
N GLY A 313 17.45 -22.30 -15.38
CA GLY A 313 16.58 -22.42 -16.54
C GLY A 313 17.25 -23.03 -17.76
N SER A 314 16.56 -22.91 -18.89
CA SER A 314 17.04 -23.31 -20.21
C SER A 314 16.87 -22.18 -21.23
N ARG A 315 17.54 -22.29 -22.37
CA ARG A 315 17.45 -21.29 -23.43
C ARG A 315 17.59 -21.91 -24.82
N THR A 316 17.14 -21.18 -25.83
CA THR A 316 17.42 -21.53 -27.23
C THR A 316 18.84 -21.11 -27.64
N ALA A 317 19.35 -21.78 -28.68
CA ALA A 317 20.63 -21.41 -29.28
C ALA A 317 20.54 -20.03 -29.93
N VAL A 318 21.59 -19.21 -29.76
CA VAL A 318 21.69 -17.89 -30.39
C VAL A 318 22.29 -18.05 -31.78
N ALA A 319 21.62 -17.53 -32.81
CA ALA A 319 22.11 -17.60 -34.19
C ALA A 319 23.43 -16.81 -34.35
N GLY A 320 24.30 -17.26 -35.25
CA GLY A 320 25.59 -16.59 -35.50
C GLY A 320 25.41 -15.12 -35.89
N GLY A 321 26.11 -14.23 -35.19
CA GLY A 321 26.03 -12.78 -35.39
C GLY A 321 24.87 -12.09 -34.64
N ALA A 322 23.91 -12.83 -34.10
CA ALA A 322 22.91 -12.27 -33.18
C ALA A 322 23.54 -12.09 -31.78
N THR A 323 23.02 -11.13 -31.03
CA THR A 323 23.38 -10.92 -29.62
C THR A 323 22.19 -11.27 -28.74
N ALA A 324 22.46 -11.80 -27.56
CA ALA A 324 21.44 -12.02 -26.54
C ALA A 324 22.06 -11.99 -25.16
N ARG A 325 21.42 -11.31 -24.21
CA ARG A 325 21.94 -11.07 -22.88
C ARG A 325 20.81 -11.14 -21.86
N VAL A 326 21.03 -11.84 -20.77
CA VAL A 326 20.14 -11.82 -19.60
C VAL A 326 20.73 -10.91 -18.56
N ASP A 327 19.92 -9.98 -18.08
CA ASP A 327 20.26 -9.10 -16.97
C ASP A 327 19.33 -9.35 -15.80
N VAL A 328 19.88 -9.20 -14.61
CA VAL A 328 19.14 -9.23 -13.35
C VAL A 328 19.32 -7.87 -12.69
N ARG A 329 18.20 -7.21 -12.43
CA ARG A 329 18.15 -5.92 -11.75
C ARG A 329 17.25 -5.98 -10.52
N VAL A 330 17.49 -5.07 -9.59
CA VAL A 330 16.54 -4.76 -8.51
C VAL A 330 16.26 -3.27 -8.59
N ASP A 331 14.97 -2.93 -8.74
CA ASP A 331 14.48 -1.56 -8.88
C ASP A 331 15.31 -0.75 -9.89
N GLY A 332 15.50 -1.31 -11.10
CA GLY A 332 16.31 -0.74 -12.18
C GLY A 332 17.84 -0.81 -12.03
N THR A 333 18.39 -1.19 -10.86
CA THR A 333 19.85 -1.31 -10.67
C THR A 333 20.38 -2.66 -11.16
N LEU A 334 21.31 -2.67 -12.10
CA LEU A 334 21.94 -3.89 -12.64
C LEU A 334 22.85 -4.57 -11.61
N LEU A 335 22.54 -5.83 -11.28
CA LEU A 335 23.31 -6.65 -10.33
C LEU A 335 24.14 -7.72 -11.05
N ALA A 336 23.58 -8.35 -12.07
CA ALA A 336 24.26 -9.36 -12.87
C ALA A 336 23.85 -9.30 -14.33
N SER A 337 24.76 -9.73 -15.21
CA SER A 337 24.54 -9.79 -16.65
C SER A 337 25.26 -11.00 -17.24
N ARG A 338 24.62 -11.73 -18.15
CA ARG A 338 25.17 -12.90 -18.83
C ARG A 338 24.90 -12.82 -20.33
N ASP A 339 25.98 -12.91 -21.12
CA ASP A 339 25.90 -12.99 -22.57
C ASP A 339 25.59 -14.45 -23.00
N LEU A 340 24.44 -14.64 -23.64
CA LEU A 340 23.98 -15.94 -24.10
C LEU A 340 24.59 -16.33 -25.46
N ALA A 341 25.15 -15.39 -26.22
CA ALA A 341 25.76 -15.65 -27.52
C ALA A 341 27.19 -16.21 -27.37
N ALA A 342 27.88 -15.83 -26.30
CA ALA A 342 29.22 -16.31 -25.98
C ALA A 342 29.22 -17.74 -25.40
N ASP A 343 28.13 -18.14 -24.75
CA ASP A 343 27.99 -19.45 -24.13
C ASP A 343 27.45 -20.48 -25.13
N GLY A 344 28.09 -21.65 -25.21
CA GLY A 344 27.61 -22.78 -26.03
C GLY A 344 26.57 -23.65 -25.32
N ASP A 345 26.30 -23.41 -24.04
CA ASP A 345 25.45 -24.26 -23.19
C ASP A 345 23.97 -23.84 -23.24
N SER A 346 23.06 -24.77 -23.52
CA SER A 346 21.60 -24.54 -23.49
C SER A 346 21.03 -24.33 -22.09
N THR A 347 21.81 -24.50 -21.03
CA THR A 347 21.38 -24.25 -19.65
C THR A 347 21.68 -22.83 -19.19
N LEU A 348 20.84 -22.31 -18.30
CA LEU A 348 21.05 -21.07 -17.57
C LEU A 348 21.21 -21.40 -16.08
N ASP A 349 22.32 -20.97 -15.49
CA ASP A 349 22.56 -20.96 -14.04
C ASP A 349 23.27 -19.65 -13.71
N LEU A 350 22.56 -18.73 -13.07
CA LEU A 350 23.02 -17.37 -12.81
C LEU A 350 22.86 -17.04 -11.32
N PRO A 351 23.94 -17.15 -10.52
CA PRO A 351 23.96 -16.64 -9.15
C PRO A 351 24.12 -15.12 -9.17
N VAL A 352 23.37 -14.44 -8.30
CA VAL A 352 23.31 -12.98 -8.18
C VAL A 352 23.22 -12.65 -6.70
N ARG A 353 24.07 -11.74 -6.21
CA ARG A 353 23.95 -11.21 -4.85
C ARG A 353 23.26 -9.86 -4.89
N VAL A 354 22.25 -9.68 -4.07
CA VAL A 354 21.48 -8.45 -3.88
C VAL A 354 21.88 -7.85 -2.55
N PRO A 355 22.56 -6.70 -2.53
CA PRO A 355 22.87 -6.00 -1.29
C PRO A 355 21.62 -5.56 -0.53
N ALA A 356 21.64 -5.61 0.79
CA ALA A 356 20.49 -5.29 1.64
C ALA A 356 19.98 -3.84 1.49
N ASP A 357 20.87 -2.89 1.17
CA ASP A 357 20.54 -1.48 0.92
C ASP A 357 19.78 -1.27 -0.40
N ARG A 358 19.73 -2.30 -1.26
CA ARG A 358 18.99 -2.30 -2.53
C ARG A 358 17.61 -2.92 -2.43
N VAL A 359 17.30 -3.60 -1.34
CA VAL A 359 15.97 -4.17 -1.10
C VAL A 359 15.24 -3.20 -0.21
N GLY A 360 14.26 -2.47 -0.73
CA GLY A 360 13.30 -1.65 0.01
C GLY A 360 11.93 -2.33 0.14
N PRO A 361 10.94 -1.65 0.76
CA PRO A 361 9.55 -2.07 0.72
C PRO A 361 9.08 -2.13 -0.74
N GLY A 362 8.46 -3.23 -1.16
CA GLY A 362 7.94 -3.35 -2.52
C GLY A 362 9.00 -3.54 -3.62
N SER A 363 10.27 -3.76 -3.27
CA SER A 363 11.31 -4.03 -4.26
C SER A 363 10.95 -5.21 -5.17
N THR A 364 11.37 -5.09 -6.43
CA THR A 364 11.08 -6.07 -7.46
C THR A 364 12.38 -6.54 -8.11
N LEU A 365 12.53 -7.85 -8.22
CA LEU A 365 13.57 -8.49 -9.02
C LEU A 365 13.14 -8.47 -10.49
N GLU A 366 13.84 -7.71 -11.29
CA GLU A 366 13.63 -7.64 -12.74
C GLU A 366 14.62 -8.55 -13.45
N ILE A 367 14.11 -9.54 -14.18
CA ILE A 367 14.91 -10.42 -15.02
C ILE A 367 14.59 -10.07 -16.46
N SER A 368 15.56 -9.49 -17.16
CA SER A 368 15.35 -9.03 -18.53
C SER A 368 16.20 -9.81 -19.53
N LEU A 369 15.59 -10.25 -20.62
CA LEU A 369 16.29 -10.79 -21.79
C LEU A 369 16.36 -9.68 -22.85
N THR A 370 17.55 -9.22 -23.21
CA THR A 370 17.80 -8.32 -24.34
C THR A 370 18.44 -9.09 -25.49
N ALA A 371 17.79 -9.19 -26.64
CA ALA A 371 18.35 -9.83 -27.83
C ALA A 371 18.35 -8.91 -29.05
N ALA A 372 19.26 -9.09 -29.99
CA ALA A 372 19.24 -8.41 -31.29
C ALA A 372 19.66 -9.37 -32.41
N PRO A 373 18.96 -9.37 -33.56
CA PRO A 373 19.34 -10.19 -34.71
C PRO A 373 20.58 -9.62 -35.42
N ALA A 374 21.32 -10.49 -36.12
CA ALA A 374 22.59 -10.16 -36.76
C ALA A 374 22.50 -8.99 -37.78
N GLY A 375 21.44 -8.94 -38.59
CA GLY A 375 21.20 -7.85 -39.55
C GLY A 375 20.20 -6.78 -39.09
N GLY A 376 19.98 -6.63 -37.78
CA GLY A 376 19.05 -5.65 -37.21
C GLY A 376 17.57 -5.98 -37.48
N CYS A 377 16.68 -5.02 -37.20
CA CYS A 377 15.22 -5.30 -37.17
C CYS A 377 14.65 -5.83 -38.51
N ALA A 378 15.33 -5.65 -39.66
CA ALA A 378 14.88 -6.16 -40.96
C ALA A 378 14.95 -7.70 -41.07
N GLU A 379 15.92 -8.32 -40.38
CA GLU A 379 16.12 -9.79 -40.39
C GLU A 379 15.42 -10.50 -39.23
N ALA A 380 14.82 -9.74 -38.30
CA ALA A 380 14.06 -10.26 -37.17
C ALA A 380 12.91 -11.19 -37.61
N ALA A 381 12.29 -10.90 -38.77
CA ALA A 381 11.15 -11.66 -39.29
C ALA A 381 11.52 -13.02 -39.90
N SER A 382 12.78 -13.23 -40.27
CA SER A 382 13.28 -14.47 -40.90
C SER A 382 14.09 -15.35 -39.96
N THR A 383 14.27 -14.94 -38.70
CA THR A 383 15.13 -15.62 -37.72
C THR A 383 14.33 -15.98 -36.48
N LEU A 384 14.50 -17.22 -35.97
CA LEU A 384 13.85 -17.64 -34.73
C LEU A 384 14.35 -16.78 -33.56
N PRO A 385 13.44 -16.22 -32.73
CA PRO A 385 13.83 -15.39 -31.60
C PRO A 385 14.53 -16.22 -30.52
N VAL A 386 15.38 -15.55 -29.75
CA VAL A 386 15.98 -16.13 -28.55
C VAL A 386 14.91 -16.22 -27.46
N SER A 387 14.90 -17.33 -26.72
CA SER A 387 14.04 -17.53 -25.57
C SER A 387 14.82 -18.11 -24.39
N VAL A 388 14.44 -17.69 -23.20
CA VAL A 388 14.92 -18.18 -21.90
C VAL A 388 13.69 -18.64 -21.12
N GLU A 389 13.71 -19.88 -20.68
CA GLU A 389 12.69 -20.48 -19.81
C GLU A 389 13.30 -20.70 -18.42
N LEU A 390 12.78 -19.97 -17.43
CA LEU A 390 13.18 -20.08 -16.04
C LEU A 390 12.38 -21.18 -15.35
N ASP A 391 13.09 -22.06 -14.64
CA ASP A 391 12.51 -23.05 -13.74
C ASP A 391 12.27 -22.40 -12.39
N GLY A 392 11.02 -21.99 -12.13
CA GLY A 392 10.67 -21.26 -10.92
C GLY A 392 10.80 -22.08 -9.64
N ALA A 393 10.67 -23.41 -9.73
CA ALA A 393 10.81 -24.32 -8.58
C ALA A 393 12.29 -24.57 -8.21
N ARG A 394 13.21 -24.43 -9.18
CA ARG A 394 14.67 -24.56 -8.94
C ARG A 394 15.39 -23.24 -8.77
N SER A 395 14.79 -22.14 -9.19
CA SER A 395 15.30 -20.80 -8.97
C SER A 395 14.97 -20.36 -7.54
N THR A 396 15.97 -19.86 -6.82
CA THR A 396 15.86 -19.61 -5.36
C THR A 396 16.31 -18.20 -4.99
N VAL A 397 15.74 -17.67 -3.91
CA VAL A 397 16.11 -16.42 -3.23
C VAL A 397 16.38 -16.78 -1.77
N THR A 398 17.64 -16.68 -1.35
CA THR A 398 18.07 -17.06 0.00
C THR A 398 18.57 -15.82 0.74
N PRO A 399 18.03 -15.48 1.91
CA PRO A 399 18.61 -14.43 2.73
C PRO A 399 19.99 -14.87 3.24
N VAL A 400 20.93 -13.95 3.21
CA VAL A 400 22.30 -14.13 3.71
C VAL A 400 22.47 -13.17 4.87
N ALA A 401 22.98 -13.68 5.99
CA ALA A 401 23.31 -12.85 7.13
C ALA A 401 24.24 -11.71 6.67
N PRO A 402 24.02 -10.46 7.13
CA PRO A 402 24.92 -9.37 6.80
C PRO A 402 26.34 -9.70 7.26
N ASP A 403 27.33 -9.30 6.46
CA ASP A 403 28.74 -9.54 6.77
C ASP A 403 29.18 -8.81 8.06
N GLU A 404 28.44 -7.78 8.49
CA GLU A 404 28.63 -7.09 9.77
C GLU A 404 27.49 -7.39 10.78
N PRO A 405 27.76 -8.13 11.86
CA PRO A 405 26.75 -8.53 12.85
C PRO A 405 26.26 -7.40 13.78
N ASP A 406 26.91 -6.23 13.80
CA ASP A 406 26.67 -5.16 14.78
C ASP A 406 25.95 -3.92 14.21
N ALA A 407 25.43 -3.97 12.98
CA ALA A 407 24.58 -2.89 12.47
C ALA A 407 23.21 -2.95 13.16
N THR A 408 23.07 -2.28 14.30
CA THR A 408 21.78 -2.16 15.00
C THR A 408 20.74 -1.64 14.00
N PRO A 409 19.66 -2.38 13.72
CA PRO A 409 18.73 -1.98 12.66
C PRO A 409 18.06 -0.67 13.06
N ARG A 410 18.22 0.38 12.24
CA ARG A 410 17.65 1.71 12.49
C ARG A 410 16.11 1.64 12.54
N ALA A 411 15.47 2.54 13.28
CA ALA A 411 14.01 2.64 13.29
C ALA A 411 13.55 3.37 12.02
N GLY A 412 12.76 2.72 11.15
CA GLY A 412 12.36 3.29 9.86
C GLY A 412 11.07 2.70 9.32
N LEU A 413 10.37 3.49 8.49
CA LEU A 413 9.16 3.09 7.77
C LEU A 413 9.42 1.89 6.86
N ASP A 414 10.66 1.72 6.41
CA ASP A 414 11.07 0.68 5.47
C ASP A 414 11.10 -0.72 6.07
N ARG A 415 11.02 -0.81 7.41
CA ARG A 415 10.88 -2.07 8.14
C ARG A 415 9.47 -2.63 8.07
N PHE A 416 8.47 -1.82 7.73
CA PHE A 416 7.10 -2.28 7.58
C PHE A 416 6.87 -2.75 6.14
N PRO A 417 6.16 -3.88 5.93
CA PRO A 417 5.42 -4.66 6.93
C PRO A 417 6.24 -5.78 7.60
N ALA A 418 7.51 -5.98 7.26
CA ALA A 418 8.33 -7.09 7.78
C ALA A 418 8.38 -7.13 9.32
N ALA A 419 8.48 -5.98 9.97
CA ALA A 419 8.45 -5.86 11.42
C ALA A 419 7.18 -6.47 12.07
N LEU A 420 6.05 -6.53 11.35
CA LEU A 420 4.76 -7.01 11.87
C LEU A 420 4.68 -8.53 12.01
N ASN A 421 5.55 -9.29 11.33
CA ASN A 421 5.50 -10.76 11.33
C ASN A 421 4.09 -11.33 11.05
N GLY A 422 3.36 -10.71 10.12
CA GLY A 422 2.02 -11.14 9.72
C GLY A 422 0.89 -10.83 10.72
N ARG A 423 1.16 -10.11 11.81
CA ARG A 423 0.14 -9.69 12.80
C ARG A 423 0.19 -8.18 12.96
N LEU A 424 -0.97 -7.53 12.89
CA LEU A 424 -1.08 -6.08 12.97
C LEU A 424 -2.12 -5.68 14.02
N PRO A 425 -1.69 -5.54 15.29
CA PRO A 425 -2.46 -4.80 16.29
C PRO A 425 -2.62 -3.35 15.81
N VAL A 426 -3.87 -2.88 15.76
CA VAL A 426 -4.24 -1.52 15.39
C VAL A 426 -4.95 -0.89 16.57
N ALA A 427 -4.42 0.23 17.06
CA ALA A 427 -5.11 1.09 18.00
C ALA A 427 -5.55 2.37 17.32
N VAL A 428 -6.69 2.88 17.78
CA VAL A 428 -7.24 4.18 17.36
C VAL A 428 -7.44 5.05 18.60
N ALA A 429 -6.73 6.18 18.66
CA ALA A 429 -6.88 7.14 19.75
C ALA A 429 -8.22 7.88 19.61
N THR A 430 -9.02 7.93 20.67
CA THR A 430 -10.38 8.48 20.63
C THR A 430 -10.54 9.83 21.30
N ASP A 431 -9.46 10.43 21.82
CA ASP A 431 -9.54 11.67 22.59
C ASP A 431 -10.12 12.82 21.75
N GLY A 432 -11.40 13.08 21.98
CA GLY A 432 -12.21 14.08 21.26
C GLY A 432 -12.56 13.71 19.80
N ARG A 433 -12.20 12.50 19.33
CA ARG A 433 -12.35 12.08 17.92
C ARG A 433 -13.28 10.87 17.77
N SER A 434 -13.86 10.74 16.59
CA SER A 434 -14.73 9.60 16.25
C SER A 434 -13.89 8.34 16.02
N ARG A 435 -14.10 7.31 16.85
CA ARG A 435 -13.45 5.99 16.71
C ARG A 435 -13.61 5.40 15.30
N VAL A 436 -14.79 5.58 14.71
CA VAL A 436 -15.07 5.15 13.33
C VAL A 436 -14.20 5.91 12.33
N THR A 437 -14.09 7.23 12.45
CA THR A 437 -13.28 8.06 11.54
C THR A 437 -11.80 7.68 11.57
N GLU A 438 -11.22 7.48 12.76
CA GLU A 438 -9.83 7.04 12.88
C GLU A 438 -9.65 5.60 12.38
N THR A 439 -10.65 4.73 12.54
CA THR A 439 -10.61 3.38 11.94
C THR A 439 -10.62 3.44 10.41
N LEU A 440 -11.38 4.34 9.79
CA LEU A 440 -11.35 4.53 8.33
C LEU A 440 -9.98 4.97 7.83
N ARG A 441 -9.27 5.80 8.61
CA ARG A 441 -7.88 6.20 8.34
C ARG A 441 -6.92 5.02 8.51
N ALA A 442 -7.09 4.24 9.59
CA ALA A 442 -6.34 3.02 9.80
C ALA A 442 -6.53 2.02 8.65
N ALA A 443 -7.74 1.87 8.12
CA ALA A 443 -8.02 1.01 6.99
C ALA A 443 -7.20 1.37 5.74
N ARG A 444 -6.92 2.67 5.50
CA ARG A 444 -6.07 3.11 4.39
C ARG A 444 -4.62 2.67 4.58
N LEU A 445 -4.08 2.77 5.80
CA LEU A 445 -2.73 2.26 6.11
C LEU A 445 -2.66 0.73 6.07
N VAL A 446 -3.67 0.04 6.60
CA VAL A 446 -3.78 -1.42 6.51
C VAL A 446 -3.79 -1.88 5.05
N ALA A 447 -4.54 -1.20 4.18
CA ALA A 447 -4.55 -1.49 2.75
C ALA A 447 -3.17 -1.29 2.12
N ALA A 448 -2.47 -0.19 2.44
CA ALA A 448 -1.12 0.08 1.93
C ALA A 448 -0.10 -0.94 2.44
N LEU A 449 -0.06 -1.22 3.75
CA LEU A 449 0.81 -2.23 4.36
C LEU A 449 0.59 -3.63 3.77
N GLN A 450 -0.67 -4.00 3.57
CA GLN A 450 -1.00 -5.32 3.02
C GLN A 450 -0.59 -5.48 1.56
N ARG A 451 -0.56 -4.40 0.78
CA ARG A 451 -0.03 -4.43 -0.60
C ARG A 451 1.47 -4.69 -0.63
N LEU A 452 2.19 -4.25 0.40
CA LEU A 452 3.62 -4.47 0.56
C LEU A 452 3.95 -5.82 1.21
N ALA A 453 2.99 -6.44 1.91
CA ALA A 453 3.20 -7.68 2.64
C ALA A 453 3.08 -8.90 1.71
N GLY A 454 4.07 -9.79 1.76
CA GLY A 454 3.99 -11.09 1.10
C GLY A 454 2.93 -12.00 1.74
N LEU A 455 2.72 -11.87 3.06
CA LEU A 455 1.70 -12.63 3.79
C LEU A 455 0.45 -11.81 4.11
N PRO A 456 -0.73 -12.46 4.25
CA PRO A 456 -1.89 -11.81 4.85
C PRO A 456 -1.59 -11.31 6.26
N LEU A 457 -1.87 -10.05 6.53
CA LEU A 457 -1.82 -9.45 7.85
C LEU A 457 -3.07 -9.86 8.63
N ALA A 458 -2.87 -10.45 9.81
CA ALA A 458 -3.92 -10.68 10.79
C ALA A 458 -4.12 -9.39 11.60
N VAL A 459 -5.14 -8.62 11.22
CA VAL A 459 -5.45 -7.33 11.84
C VAL A 459 -6.33 -7.53 13.08
N GLU A 460 -5.94 -6.92 14.19
CA GLU A 460 -6.62 -6.97 15.49
C GLU A 460 -6.83 -5.52 15.97
N LEU A 461 -8.06 -5.15 16.36
CA LEU A 461 -8.32 -3.82 16.89
C LEU A 461 -8.14 -3.88 18.41
N VAL A 462 -7.18 -3.10 18.93
CA VAL A 462 -6.83 -3.04 20.35
C VAL A 462 -6.99 -1.62 20.88
N ASP A 463 -7.01 -1.48 22.21
CA ASP A 463 -6.99 -0.16 22.83
C ASP A 463 -5.58 0.46 22.78
N ALA A 464 -5.52 1.79 22.77
CA ALA A 464 -4.26 2.52 22.62
C ALA A 464 -3.30 2.26 23.79
N ASP A 465 -3.81 2.29 25.02
CA ASP A 465 -3.02 1.98 26.23
C ASP A 465 -2.48 0.54 26.19
N ASP A 466 -3.30 -0.41 25.74
CA ASP A 466 -2.90 -1.81 25.61
C ASP A 466 -1.79 -1.95 24.57
N LEU A 467 -1.89 -1.28 23.41
CA LEU A 467 -0.83 -1.29 22.40
C LEU A 467 0.49 -0.67 22.90
N LEU A 468 0.41 0.41 23.68
CA LEU A 468 1.58 1.07 24.25
C LEU A 468 2.19 0.26 25.42
N ALA A 469 1.41 -0.59 26.06
CA ALA A 469 1.88 -1.51 27.10
C ALA A 469 2.40 -2.86 26.55
N ASP A 470 1.89 -3.33 25.40
CA ASP A 470 2.27 -4.59 24.75
C ASP A 470 3.73 -4.56 24.25
N ASP A 471 4.33 -5.73 24.02
CA ASP A 471 5.67 -5.89 23.42
C ASP A 471 5.61 -6.18 21.91
N ARG A 472 4.40 -6.36 21.35
CA ARG A 472 4.19 -6.57 19.92
C ARG A 472 4.33 -5.28 19.11
N PRO A 473 4.83 -5.36 17.86
CA PRO A 473 4.76 -4.26 16.91
C PRO A 473 3.31 -3.94 16.57
N GLY A 474 3.02 -2.72 16.12
CA GLY A 474 1.66 -2.36 15.74
C GLY A 474 1.50 -0.94 15.20
N LEU A 475 0.24 -0.54 15.00
CA LEU A 475 -0.14 0.73 14.39
C LEU A 475 -1.05 1.52 15.36
N LEU A 476 -0.64 2.73 15.71
CA LEU A 476 -1.47 3.70 16.43
C LEU A 476 -1.92 4.81 15.47
N VAL A 477 -3.22 4.92 15.24
CA VAL A 477 -3.83 5.98 14.43
C VAL A 477 -4.53 6.99 15.30
N GLY A 478 -4.37 8.26 14.93
CA GLY A 478 -4.83 9.37 15.72
C GLY A 478 -3.86 9.71 16.87
N ALA A 479 -2.59 9.34 16.78
CA ALA A 479 -1.62 9.69 17.81
C ALA A 479 -1.60 11.21 18.09
N ASP A 480 -1.37 11.59 19.34
CA ASP A 480 -1.22 12.97 19.76
C ASP A 480 0.18 13.27 20.35
N GLY A 481 0.34 14.47 20.92
CA GLY A 481 1.59 14.89 21.54
C GLY A 481 1.99 14.01 22.74
N GLN A 482 1.04 13.53 23.54
CA GLN A 482 1.35 12.66 24.68
C GLN A 482 1.78 11.28 24.20
N ASP A 483 1.11 10.73 23.19
CA ASP A 483 1.48 9.44 22.60
C ASP A 483 2.91 9.48 22.05
N THR A 484 3.23 10.52 21.29
CA THR A 484 4.55 10.70 20.69
C THR A 484 5.66 10.89 21.73
N LEU A 485 5.39 11.64 22.81
CA LEU A 485 6.32 11.76 23.93
C LEU A 485 6.50 10.44 24.69
N ALA A 486 5.43 9.67 24.88
CA ALA A 486 5.47 8.39 25.59
C ALA A 486 6.35 7.35 24.90
N VAL A 487 6.36 7.35 23.56
CA VAL A 487 7.20 6.44 22.77
C VAL A 487 8.53 7.06 22.32
N GLN A 488 8.80 8.33 22.64
CA GLN A 488 9.95 9.11 22.18
C GLN A 488 10.04 9.14 20.64
N ALA A 489 8.93 9.49 20.00
CA ALA A 489 8.84 9.56 18.55
C ALA A 489 9.78 10.65 17.98
N PRO A 490 10.36 10.44 16.78
CA PRO A 490 11.26 11.43 16.14
C PRO A 490 10.63 12.80 15.93
N VAL A 491 9.32 12.84 15.69
CA VAL A 491 8.54 14.07 15.53
C VAL A 491 7.49 14.12 16.63
N ALA A 492 7.62 15.10 17.52
CA ALA A 492 6.63 15.34 18.57
C ALA A 492 5.41 16.05 17.98
N LEU A 493 4.22 15.53 18.23
CA LEU A 493 2.96 16.12 17.74
C LEU A 493 2.50 17.28 18.63
N GLU A 494 3.35 18.30 18.76
CA GLU A 494 3.12 19.49 19.57
C GLU A 494 3.69 20.76 18.91
N ALA A 495 3.39 21.92 19.52
CA ALA A 495 3.88 23.20 19.04
C ALA A 495 5.42 23.23 19.07
N GLY A 496 6.04 23.45 17.92
CA GLY A 496 7.50 23.44 17.80
C GLY A 496 8.13 22.04 17.91
N GLY A 497 7.33 20.96 17.98
CA GLY A 497 7.77 19.56 18.00
C GLY A 497 8.36 19.04 16.68
N GLY A 498 8.73 19.97 15.79
CA GLY A 498 9.37 19.68 14.52
C GLY A 498 10.80 19.15 14.68
N LEU A 499 11.37 18.73 13.56
CA LEU A 499 12.77 18.30 13.49
C LEU A 499 13.69 19.50 13.75
N ASP A 500 14.90 19.28 14.26
CA ASP A 500 15.92 20.34 14.46
C ASP A 500 16.17 21.21 13.21
N ALA A 501 15.81 20.70 12.01
CA ALA A 501 15.93 21.39 10.73
C ALA A 501 14.67 22.19 10.29
N LEU A 502 13.50 21.97 10.89
CA LEU A 502 12.21 22.56 10.49
C LEU A 502 11.30 22.75 11.73
N PRO A 503 11.37 23.91 12.40
CA PRO A 503 10.35 24.27 13.39
C PRO A 503 9.01 24.42 12.66
N LEU A 504 8.08 23.50 12.94
CA LEU A 504 6.75 23.52 12.37
C LEU A 504 5.86 24.41 13.25
N ASP A 505 5.84 25.69 12.92
CA ASP A 505 4.93 26.67 13.52
C ASP A 505 3.52 26.62 12.87
N GLU A 506 3.36 25.83 11.81
CA GLU A 506 2.09 25.59 11.12
C GLU A 506 1.52 24.19 11.46
N PRO A 507 0.18 23.98 11.31
CA PRO A 507 -0.42 22.66 11.47
C PRO A 507 0.24 21.62 10.56
N PHE A 508 0.42 20.39 11.02
CA PHE A 508 1.03 19.33 10.21
C PHE A 508 0.47 17.95 10.57
N ALA A 509 0.65 16.99 9.66
CA ALA A 509 0.41 15.56 9.92
C ALA A 509 1.72 14.78 9.76
N ALA A 510 1.88 13.70 10.52
CA ALA A 510 3.06 12.85 10.45
C ALA A 510 2.68 11.36 10.49
N LEU A 511 3.34 10.58 9.64
CA LEU A 511 3.41 9.13 9.70
C LEU A 511 4.85 8.76 10.06
N GLN A 512 5.07 8.13 11.20
CA GLN A 512 6.43 7.87 11.69
C GLN A 512 6.59 6.46 12.26
N ALA A 513 7.75 5.86 11.98
CA ALA A 513 8.18 4.61 12.56
C ALA A 513 9.02 4.88 13.82
N VAL A 514 8.69 4.21 14.91
CA VAL A 514 9.36 4.37 16.20
C VAL A 514 9.74 3.00 16.73
N ARG A 515 10.97 2.87 17.26
CA ARG A 515 11.36 1.68 18.01
C ARG A 515 11.22 1.98 19.49
N HIS A 516 10.33 1.26 20.17
CA HIS A 516 10.06 1.45 21.60
C HIS A 516 10.10 0.11 22.32
N ARG A 517 10.94 -0.04 23.36
CA ARG A 517 11.12 -1.31 24.09
C ARG A 517 11.34 -2.50 23.15
N ASP A 518 12.27 -2.35 22.20
CA ASP A 518 12.64 -3.36 21.20
C ASP A 518 11.57 -3.81 20.18
N ARG A 519 10.43 -3.11 20.11
CA ARG A 519 9.41 -3.34 19.08
C ARG A 519 9.26 -2.14 18.15
N ASP A 520 8.72 -2.38 16.96
CA ASP A 520 8.48 -1.34 15.96
C ASP A 520 7.02 -0.89 16.00
N LEU A 521 6.78 0.40 16.21
CA LEU A 521 5.47 1.04 16.22
C LEU A 521 5.35 2.00 15.04
N LEU A 522 4.20 2.00 14.39
CA LEU A 522 3.82 2.98 13.38
C LEU A 522 2.82 3.95 13.99
N LEU A 523 3.13 5.25 13.99
CA LEU A 523 2.25 6.29 14.53
C LEU A 523 1.78 7.20 13.40
N LEU A 524 0.47 7.38 13.31
CA LEU A 524 -0.17 8.37 12.44
C LEU A 524 -0.92 9.37 13.28
N GLY A 525 -0.58 10.65 13.15
CA GLY A 525 -1.25 11.72 13.87
C GLY A 525 -1.06 13.07 13.20
N ALA A 526 -1.64 14.09 13.82
CA ALA A 526 -1.49 15.47 13.37
C ALA A 526 -1.53 16.41 14.56
N TRP A 527 -0.82 17.52 14.41
CA TRP A 527 -0.84 18.64 15.35
C TRP A 527 -1.39 19.89 14.65
N ALA A 528 -2.18 20.65 15.40
CA ALA A 528 -2.65 21.97 15.03
C ALA A 528 -2.82 22.82 16.29
N PRO A 529 -2.65 24.15 16.20
CA PRO A 529 -3.02 25.05 17.29
C PRO A 529 -4.54 24.97 17.52
N ARG A 530 -4.96 25.32 18.74
CA ARG A 530 -6.34 25.12 19.22
C ARG A 530 -7.39 25.77 18.30
N GLU A 531 -7.07 26.94 17.75
CA GLU A 531 -7.90 27.70 16.81
C GLU A 531 -8.04 27.04 15.42
N ALA A 532 -7.09 26.17 15.05
CA ALA A 532 -7.04 25.47 13.76
C ALA A 532 -7.20 23.94 13.92
N GLN A 533 -7.71 23.46 15.06
CA GLN A 533 -7.86 22.03 15.33
C GLN A 533 -8.70 21.29 14.27
N ALA A 534 -9.62 22.00 13.62
CA ALA A 534 -10.43 21.46 12.52
C ALA A 534 -9.61 21.07 11.29
N ASP A 535 -8.41 21.63 11.11
CA ASP A 535 -7.55 21.39 9.95
C ASP A 535 -6.68 20.12 10.10
N ALA A 536 -6.52 19.61 11.33
CA ALA A 536 -5.71 18.42 11.61
C ALA A 536 -6.24 17.17 10.88
N GLY A 537 -7.57 16.99 10.84
CA GLY A 537 -8.18 15.85 10.15
C GLY A 537 -7.91 15.82 8.64
N PRO A 538 -8.26 16.90 7.90
CA PRO A 538 -7.92 17.03 6.49
C PRO A 538 -6.42 16.87 6.18
N LEU A 539 -5.51 17.25 7.09
CA LEU A 539 -4.08 17.02 6.93
C LEU A 539 -3.72 15.54 6.96
N VAL A 540 -4.27 14.78 7.92
CA VAL A 540 -4.09 13.32 7.97
C VAL A 540 -4.63 12.67 6.70
N ASP A 541 -5.82 13.08 6.23
CA ASP A 541 -6.42 12.52 5.03
C ASP A 541 -5.57 12.80 3.79
N ARG A 542 -5.03 14.02 3.64
CA ARG A 542 -4.07 14.36 2.57
C ARG A 542 -2.78 13.55 2.65
N LEU A 543 -2.22 13.37 3.85
CA LEU A 543 -1.02 12.55 4.05
C LEU A 543 -1.27 11.09 3.64
N LEU A 544 -2.44 10.54 3.98
CA LEU A 544 -2.82 9.19 3.58
C LEU A 544 -3.03 9.06 2.07
N ASP A 545 -3.58 10.07 1.41
CA ASP A 545 -3.67 10.10 -0.05
C ASP A 545 -2.25 10.07 -0.66
N GLN A 546 -1.32 10.86 -0.14
CA GLN A 546 0.10 10.84 -0.56
C GLN A 546 0.79 9.49 -0.32
N VAL A 547 0.52 8.83 0.81
CA VAL A 547 1.07 7.48 1.10
C VAL A 547 0.54 6.45 0.10
N ASN A 548 -0.74 6.52 -0.26
CA ASN A 548 -1.33 5.60 -1.24
C ASN A 548 -0.87 5.90 -2.67
N ASP A 549 -0.73 7.17 -3.04
CA ASP A 549 -0.32 7.60 -4.39
C ASP A 549 1.16 7.30 -4.65
N ARG A 550 2.03 7.45 -3.64
CA ARG A 550 3.47 7.13 -3.73
C ARG A 550 3.77 5.63 -3.60
N GLY A 551 2.80 4.82 -3.17
CA GLY A 551 2.97 3.38 -2.97
C GLY A 551 4.17 3.03 -2.09
N ALA A 552 5.00 2.11 -2.54
CA ALA A 552 6.22 1.67 -1.86
C ALA A 552 7.18 2.81 -1.45
N ALA A 553 7.29 3.88 -2.25
CA ALA A 553 8.21 4.98 -1.98
C ALA A 553 7.86 5.78 -0.72
N ALA A 554 6.59 5.77 -0.30
CA ALA A 554 6.15 6.42 0.95
C ALA A 554 6.67 5.74 2.22
N TRP A 555 7.14 4.49 2.10
CA TRP A 555 7.56 3.67 3.23
C TRP A 555 9.07 3.71 3.43
N THR A 556 9.71 4.84 3.13
CA THR A 556 11.16 5.02 3.29
C THR A 556 11.46 6.09 4.34
N GLY A 557 12.60 6.01 5.00
CA GLY A 557 13.02 6.97 6.04
C GLY A 557 12.43 6.70 7.43
N GLY A 558 12.58 7.65 8.35
CA GLY A 558 12.07 7.56 9.73
C GLY A 558 10.63 8.04 9.88
N ALA A 559 10.32 9.18 9.27
CA ALA A 559 9.00 9.79 9.28
C ALA A 559 8.69 10.46 7.94
N LEU A 560 7.40 10.53 7.61
CA LEU A 560 6.82 11.30 6.52
C LEU A 560 5.93 12.38 7.13
N VAL A 561 6.35 13.64 6.97
CA VAL A 561 5.68 14.80 7.57
C VAL A 561 5.08 15.66 6.47
N LEU A 562 3.77 15.90 6.55
CA LEU A 562 3.05 16.82 5.67
C LEU A 562 2.76 18.13 6.41
N PRO A 563 3.49 19.21 6.11
CA PRO A 563 3.15 20.53 6.61
C PRO A 563 1.80 21.03 6.06
N GLY A 564 1.23 22.01 6.76
CA GLY A 564 -0.02 22.69 6.40
C GLY A 564 -0.02 23.15 4.95
N SER A 565 1.10 23.76 4.57
CA SER A 565 1.43 24.21 3.24
C SER A 565 2.66 23.47 2.68
N GLY A 566 2.49 22.74 1.56
CA GLY A 566 3.61 22.15 0.84
C GLY A 566 3.46 20.65 0.56
N GLU A 567 4.59 20.06 0.17
CA GLU A 567 4.74 18.64 -0.15
C GLU A 567 5.25 17.86 1.07
N PRO A 568 4.91 16.56 1.19
CA PRO A 568 5.44 15.71 2.25
C PRO A 568 6.97 15.64 2.25
N ILE A 569 7.56 15.80 3.43
CA ILE A 569 8.99 15.74 3.70
C ILE A 569 9.30 14.41 4.39
N THR A 570 10.29 13.68 3.87
CA THR A 570 10.78 12.44 4.49
C THR A 570 11.99 12.75 5.36
N THR A 571 12.06 12.13 6.54
CA THR A 571 13.17 12.29 7.49
C THR A 571 14.06 11.07 7.48
N ASP A 572 15.31 11.24 7.92
CA ASP A 572 16.17 10.10 8.18
C ASP A 572 15.63 9.27 9.37
N PRO A 573 15.88 7.95 9.38
CA PRO A 573 15.53 7.09 10.48
C PRO A 573 16.32 7.45 11.74
N ALA A 574 15.62 7.64 12.86
CA ALA A 574 16.26 7.98 14.12
C ALA A 574 17.14 6.82 14.63
N PRO A 575 18.27 7.12 15.29
CA PRO A 575 19.01 6.09 16.02
C PRO A 575 18.09 5.50 17.09
N PRO A 576 18.27 4.21 17.45
CA PRO A 576 17.52 3.62 18.56
C PRO A 576 17.76 4.45 19.82
N SER A 577 16.68 4.84 20.50
CA SER A 577 16.76 5.49 21.79
C SER A 577 17.32 4.50 22.81
N ASP A 578 18.48 4.81 23.38
CA ASP A 578 19.06 4.01 24.45
C ASP A 578 18.11 4.09 25.66
N PRO A 579 17.59 2.95 26.17
CA PRO A 579 16.67 2.94 27.31
C PRO A 579 17.32 3.43 28.60
N THR A 580 18.64 3.61 28.60
CA THR A 580 19.44 4.13 29.72
C THR A 580 19.61 5.64 29.74
N SER A 581 19.26 6.34 28.66
CA SER A 581 19.03 7.79 28.73
C SER A 581 17.61 8.05 29.22
N GLU A 582 17.30 7.64 30.45
CA GLU A 582 16.47 8.54 31.25
C GLU A 582 17.16 9.89 31.14
N PRO A 583 16.47 10.98 30.76
CA PRO A 583 17.07 12.30 30.90
C PRO A 583 17.59 12.32 32.32
N GLU A 584 18.87 12.58 32.47
CA GLU A 584 19.58 12.65 33.75
C GLU A 584 18.75 13.57 34.66
N ARG A 585 17.76 12.97 35.34
CA ARG A 585 16.85 13.62 36.29
C ARG A 585 17.59 13.80 37.61
N GLU A 586 18.92 13.80 37.52
CA GLU A 586 19.91 13.87 38.58
C GLU A 586 19.96 15.28 39.19
N ASN A 587 19.30 16.29 38.60
CA ASN A 587 19.33 17.65 39.15
C ASN A 587 17.98 18.34 39.40
N ALA A 588 16.83 17.69 39.17
CA ALA A 588 15.53 18.31 39.49
C ALA A 588 15.22 18.33 41.00
N TYR A 589 15.78 17.40 41.78
CA TYR A 589 15.59 17.33 43.25
C TYR A 589 16.70 18.00 44.07
N ALA A 590 17.84 18.33 43.45
CA ALA A 590 18.94 19.05 44.08
C ALA A 590 18.50 20.37 44.77
N PRO A 591 17.66 21.24 44.17
CA PRO A 591 17.22 22.46 44.86
C PRO A 591 16.31 22.15 46.06
N TYR A 592 15.50 21.07 46.00
CA TYR A 592 14.64 20.66 47.11
C TYR A 592 15.43 20.04 48.27
N LEU A 593 16.50 19.30 48.00
CA LEU A 593 17.42 18.79 49.04
C LEU A 593 18.20 19.91 49.71
N VAL A 594 18.66 20.91 48.96
CA VAL A 594 19.30 22.11 49.53
C VAL A 594 18.31 22.90 50.40
N ALA A 595 17.07 23.10 49.94
CA ALA A 595 16.03 23.76 50.72
C ALA A 595 15.71 22.99 52.01
N ALA A 596 15.60 21.66 51.94
CA ALA A 596 15.37 20.81 53.10
C ALA A 596 16.52 20.87 54.12
N ALA A 597 17.78 20.84 53.64
CA ALA A 597 18.96 20.96 54.49
C ALA A 597 19.04 22.33 55.19
N VAL A 598 18.69 23.42 54.50
CA VAL A 598 18.63 24.78 55.08
C VAL A 598 17.57 24.85 56.19
N VAL A 599 16.37 24.30 55.95
CA VAL A 599 15.30 24.27 56.96
C VAL A 599 15.72 23.43 58.17
N LEU A 600 16.34 22.27 57.95
CA LEU A 600 16.82 21.41 59.03
C LEU A 600 17.92 22.10 59.85
N GLY A 601 18.84 22.80 59.18
CA GLY A 601 19.88 23.60 59.84
C GLY A 601 19.31 24.73 60.69
N LEU A 602 18.30 25.45 60.19
CA LEU A 602 17.58 26.50 60.95
C LEU A 602 16.86 25.93 62.18
N LEU A 603 16.23 24.76 62.06
CA LEU A 603 15.60 24.06 63.18
C LEU A 603 16.64 23.63 64.24
N LEU A 604 17.81 23.17 63.81
CA LEU A 604 18.87 22.75 64.72
C LEU A 604 19.46 23.95 65.48
N VAL A 605 19.72 25.07 64.78
CA VAL A 605 20.19 26.32 65.40
C VAL A 605 19.17 26.86 66.40
N THR A 606 17.88 26.86 66.06
CA THR A 606 16.83 27.31 66.98
C THR A 606 16.69 26.43 68.22
N GLN A 607 16.83 25.11 68.08
CA GLN A 607 16.88 24.19 69.24
C GLN A 607 18.08 24.48 70.15
N VAL A 608 19.28 24.65 69.58
CA VAL A 608 20.50 24.94 70.36
C VAL A 608 20.36 26.27 71.11
N VAL A 609 19.87 27.32 70.44
CA VAL A 609 19.64 28.63 71.07
C VAL A 609 18.59 28.54 72.19
N ALA A 610 17.51 27.78 71.98
CA ALA A 610 16.50 27.57 73.01
C ALA A 610 17.06 26.81 74.23
N MET A 611 17.92 25.82 74.00
CA MET A 611 18.56 25.04 75.06
C MET A 611 19.52 25.89 75.90
N VAL A 612 20.39 26.68 75.24
CA VAL A 612 21.31 27.61 75.93
C VAL A 612 20.56 28.69 76.71
N ARG A 613 19.46 29.22 76.17
CA ARG A 613 18.62 30.18 76.89
C ARG A 613 17.95 29.57 78.12
N ARG A 614 17.53 28.30 78.06
CA ARG A 614 16.96 27.58 79.21
C ARG A 614 18.00 27.36 80.31
N GLU A 615 19.23 27.00 79.97
CA GLU A 615 20.32 26.86 80.97
C GLU A 615 20.69 28.18 81.62
N ARG A 616 20.76 29.29 80.86
CA ARG A 616 21.02 30.61 81.43
C ARG A 616 19.92 31.06 82.39
N ARG A 617 18.65 30.77 82.09
CA ARG A 617 17.54 31.05 83.01
C ARG A 617 17.60 30.20 84.28
N ARG A 618 18.02 28.93 84.19
CA ARG A 618 18.21 28.07 85.37
C ARG A 618 19.36 28.53 86.27
N ARG A 619 20.44 29.07 85.69
CA ARG A 619 21.56 29.66 86.45
C ARG A 619 21.18 31.00 87.11
N ALA A 620 20.31 31.80 86.50
CA ALA A 620 19.82 33.05 87.09
C ALA A 620 18.80 32.85 88.24
N SER A 621 18.25 31.64 88.41
CA SER A 621 17.34 31.30 89.52
C SER A 621 18.00 30.50 90.65
N ALA A 622 19.32 30.26 90.55
CA ALA A 622 20.11 29.53 91.54
C ALA A 622 21.04 30.47 92.32
N GLU A 623 20.54 31.64 92.72
CA GLU A 623 21.21 32.52 93.69
C GLU A 623 20.57 32.28 95.07
N PRO A 624 21.25 31.58 95.99
CA PRO A 624 20.71 31.27 97.31
C PRO A 624 20.82 32.48 98.24
N SER A 625 19.68 32.87 98.81
CA SER A 625 19.62 33.65 100.04
C SER A 625 20.34 32.88 101.15
N THR A 626 21.45 33.41 101.64
CA THR A 626 21.97 33.08 102.98
C THR A 626 22.16 34.38 103.73
N GLY A 627 21.34 34.56 104.75
CA GLY A 627 21.44 35.64 105.71
C GLY A 627 22.43 35.31 106.84
N LYS A 628 23.03 36.40 107.36
CA LYS A 628 23.25 36.74 108.77
C LYS A 628 24.08 35.80 109.67
N ALA A 629 25.22 36.31 110.16
CA ALA A 629 25.53 36.48 111.60
C ALA A 629 26.87 37.23 111.77
N GLY A 630 26.89 38.21 112.68
CA GLY A 630 28.03 39.07 113.02
C GLY A 630 27.56 40.46 113.39
#